data_AF-A0A973XXU0-F1
#
_entry.id   AF-A0A973XXU0-F1
#
_cell.length_a   1.000
_cell.length_b   1.000
_cell.length_c   1.000
_cell.angle_alpha   90.00
_cell.angle_beta   90.00
_cell.angle_gamma   90.00
#
_symmetry.space_group_name_H-M   'P 1'
#
loop_
_entity.id
_entity.type
_entity.pdbx_description
1 polymer ?
#
loop_
_entity_poly.entity_id
_entity_poly.type
_entity_poly.pdbx_seq_one_letter_code
_entity_poly.pdbx_strand_id
1 'polypeptide(L)'
;MTSTHTALYDPDGRIEAEVPLDREAHQHLVAAVLGWDGDPGLPERDYQQIALQLTGAARAVAADVRRAADRLPDDHAARVLAEHILDETDRRLSAELQGTVRCAQGRARLCRALYGRLDRLAEVTRPVRAL
;
A
#
# COMPACT_ATOMS: atom_id res chain seq x y z
N MET A 1 17.90 -18.06 -25.98
CA MET A 1 18.51 -17.08 -25.05
C MET A 1 17.97 -17.35 -23.67
N THR A 2 18.81 -17.85 -22.76
CA THR A 2 18.41 -18.23 -21.40
C THR A 2 18.52 -16.99 -20.52
N SER A 3 17.38 -16.38 -20.16
CA SER A 3 17.37 -15.24 -19.25
C SER A 3 17.65 -15.75 -17.83
N THR A 4 18.79 -15.36 -17.26
CA THR A 4 19.13 -15.62 -15.86
C THR A 4 18.31 -14.70 -14.98
N HIS A 5 17.16 -15.17 -14.50
CA HIS A 5 16.34 -14.47 -13.52
C HIS A 5 16.92 -14.69 -12.12
N THR A 6 17.56 -13.67 -11.57
CA THR A 6 18.02 -13.67 -10.18
C THR A 6 16.91 -13.13 -9.29
N ALA A 7 16.21 -14.03 -8.58
CA ALA A 7 15.27 -13.62 -7.54
C ALA A 7 16.06 -13.06 -6.35
N LEU A 8 15.96 -11.75 -6.12
CA LEU A 8 16.60 -11.10 -4.99
C LEU A 8 15.70 -11.22 -3.75
N TYR A 9 16.17 -11.96 -2.75
CA TYR A 9 15.46 -12.11 -1.48
C TYR A 9 15.69 -10.86 -0.63
N ASP A 10 14.64 -10.06 -0.47
CA ASP A 10 14.62 -8.83 0.33
C ASP A 10 13.71 -9.00 1.55
N PRO A 11 14.23 -9.60 2.64
CA PRO A 11 13.44 -9.83 3.84
C PRO A 11 13.05 -8.54 4.56
N ASP A 12 13.83 -7.47 4.36
CA ASP A 12 13.65 -6.17 5.01
C ASP A 12 12.87 -5.16 4.13
N GLY A 13 12.53 -5.52 2.89
CA GLY A 13 11.80 -4.67 1.94
C GLY A 13 12.57 -3.39 1.51
N ARG A 14 13.90 -3.40 1.61
CA ARG A 14 14.75 -2.22 1.36
C ARG A 14 15.00 -1.94 -0.12
N ILE A 15 14.97 -2.96 -0.98
CA ILE A 15 15.22 -2.83 -2.42
C ILE A 15 14.04 -2.16 -3.12
N GLU A 16 12.81 -2.40 -2.65
CA GLU A 16 11.63 -1.65 -3.12
C GLU A 16 11.53 -0.24 -2.50
N ALA A 17 12.27 0.05 -1.44
CA ALA A 17 12.21 1.34 -0.75
C ALA A 17 12.96 2.48 -1.46
N GLU A 18 13.83 2.18 -2.44
CA GLU A 18 14.68 3.19 -3.10
C GLU A 18 14.03 3.86 -4.32
N VAL A 19 13.01 3.26 -4.95
CA VAL A 19 12.27 3.91 -6.03
C VAL A 19 10.93 4.38 -5.47
N PRO A 20 10.70 5.70 -5.33
CA PRO A 20 9.41 6.22 -4.95
C PRO A 20 8.38 5.70 -5.95
N LEU A 21 7.40 4.96 -5.46
CA LEU A 21 6.26 4.56 -6.28
C LEU A 21 5.64 5.81 -6.91
N ASP A 22 5.34 5.74 -8.20
CA ASP A 22 4.50 6.77 -8.84
C ASP A 22 3.13 6.75 -8.14
N ARG A 23 2.98 7.69 -7.21
CA ARG A 23 1.81 7.81 -6.36
C ARG A 23 0.57 8.07 -7.20
N GLU A 24 0.69 8.89 -8.23
CA GLU A 24 -0.44 9.27 -9.08
C GLU A 24 -0.95 8.07 -9.87
N ALA A 25 -0.04 7.32 -10.52
CA ALA A 25 -0.40 6.11 -11.24
C ALA A 25 -1.09 5.06 -10.33
N HIS A 26 -0.58 4.85 -9.11
CA HIS A 26 -1.22 3.93 -8.17
C HIS A 26 -2.58 4.41 -7.69
N GLN A 27 -2.72 5.70 -7.40
CA GLN A 27 -4.00 6.27 -6.98
C GLN A 27 -5.04 6.18 -8.10
N HIS A 28 -4.64 6.32 -9.37
CA HIS A 28 -5.52 6.07 -10.51
C HIS A 28 -5.95 4.60 -10.60
N LEU A 29 -5.02 3.64 -10.45
CA LEU A 29 -5.38 2.21 -10.42
C LEU A 29 -6.33 1.89 -9.27
N VAL A 30 -6.05 2.41 -8.06
CA VAL A 30 -6.92 2.25 -6.89
C VAL A 30 -8.31 2.82 -7.17
N ALA A 31 -8.39 4.03 -7.73
CA ALA A 31 -9.68 4.64 -8.07
C ALA A 31 -10.44 3.82 -9.11
N ALA A 32 -9.77 3.34 -10.16
CA ALA A 32 -10.38 2.52 -11.20
C ALA A 32 -10.96 1.21 -10.63
N VAL A 33 -10.19 0.48 -9.81
CA VAL A 33 -10.64 -0.78 -9.18
C VAL A 33 -11.80 -0.55 -8.21
N LEU A 34 -11.77 0.55 -7.44
CA LEU A 34 -12.86 0.91 -6.53
C LEU A 34 -14.12 1.40 -7.26
N GLY A 35 -13.99 1.85 -8.51
CA GLY A 35 -15.10 2.29 -9.36
C GLY A 35 -15.81 1.17 -10.10
N TRP A 36 -15.39 -0.09 -9.94
CA TRP A 36 -16.10 -1.23 -10.52
C TRP A 36 -17.44 -1.47 -9.81
N ASP A 37 -18.53 -1.20 -10.52
CA ASP A 37 -19.90 -1.53 -10.11
C ASP A 37 -20.24 -2.98 -10.49
N GLY A 38 -19.64 -3.94 -9.79
CA GLY A 38 -19.76 -5.37 -10.07
C GLY A 38 -18.54 -5.95 -10.78
N ASP A 39 -18.76 -7.05 -11.51
CA ASP A 39 -17.70 -7.75 -12.23
C ASP A 39 -17.50 -7.15 -13.64
N PRO A 40 -16.34 -6.51 -13.94
CA PRO A 40 -16.04 -5.99 -15.27
C PRO A 40 -15.75 -7.08 -16.32
N GLY A 41 -15.81 -8.35 -15.96
CA GLY A 41 -15.64 -9.49 -16.86
C GLY A 41 -14.20 -9.79 -17.24
N LEU A 42 -13.23 -9.42 -16.39
CA LEU A 42 -11.83 -9.75 -16.62
C LEU A 42 -11.55 -11.24 -16.36
N PRO A 43 -10.58 -11.85 -17.06
CA PRO A 43 -10.05 -13.15 -16.69
C PRO A 43 -9.55 -13.18 -15.23
N GLU A 44 -9.72 -14.32 -14.55
CA GLU A 44 -9.26 -14.49 -13.15
C GLU A 44 -7.79 -14.13 -12.95
N ARG A 45 -6.95 -14.47 -13.94
CA ARG A 45 -5.51 -14.14 -13.93
C ARG A 45 -5.26 -12.64 -13.89
N ASP A 46 -6.12 -11.85 -14.53
CA ASP A 46 -5.97 -10.39 -14.55
C ASP A 46 -6.38 -9.79 -13.21
N TYR A 47 -7.43 -10.31 -12.57
CA TYR A 47 -7.74 -9.94 -11.17
C TYR A 47 -6.61 -10.28 -10.22
N GLN A 48 -6.02 -11.46 -10.37
CA GLN A 48 -4.88 -11.88 -9.55
C GLN A 48 -3.68 -10.96 -9.77
N GLN A 49 -3.39 -10.60 -11.01
CA GLN A 49 -2.31 -9.67 -11.35
C GLN A 49 -2.55 -8.27 -10.78
N ILE A 50 -3.77 -7.75 -10.89
CA ILE A 50 -4.15 -6.46 -10.28
C ILE A 50 -4.00 -6.52 -8.76
N ALA A 51 -4.46 -7.60 -8.13
CA ALA A 51 -4.34 -7.79 -6.69
C ALA A 51 -2.87 -7.92 -6.23
N LEU A 52 -2.00 -8.54 -7.04
CA LEU A 52 -0.54 -8.58 -6.82
C LEU A 52 0.07 -7.17 -6.88
N GLN A 53 -0.24 -6.40 -7.92
CA GLN A 53 0.24 -5.03 -8.07
C GLN A 53 -0.19 -4.14 -6.91
N LEU A 54 -1.46 -4.20 -6.52
CA LEU A 54 -1.98 -3.46 -5.37
C LEU A 54 -1.37 -3.94 -4.04
N THR A 55 -0.98 -5.20 -3.93
CA THR A 55 -0.27 -5.72 -2.74
C THR A 55 1.13 -5.13 -2.63
N GLY A 56 1.90 -5.08 -3.73
CA GLY A 56 3.20 -4.41 -3.76
C GLY A 56 3.08 -2.93 -3.40
N ALA A 57 2.12 -2.23 -4.01
CA ALA A 57 1.85 -0.82 -3.69
C ALA A 57 1.50 -0.61 -2.21
N ALA A 58 0.63 -1.46 -1.64
CA ALA A 58 0.27 -1.37 -0.23
C ALA A 58 1.50 -1.55 0.70
N ARG A 59 2.41 -2.48 0.39
CA ARG A 59 3.63 -2.70 1.21
C ARG A 59 4.55 -1.49 1.19
N ALA A 60 4.79 -0.91 0.03
CA ALA A 60 5.63 0.28 -0.08
C ALA A 60 5.00 1.50 0.63
N VAL A 61 3.70 1.73 0.49
CA VAL A 61 3.02 2.81 1.24
C VAL A 61 3.01 2.52 2.74
N ALA A 62 2.88 1.27 3.17
CA ALA A 62 3.02 0.89 4.57
C ALA A 62 4.43 1.21 5.11
N ALA A 63 5.48 0.98 4.33
CA ALA A 63 6.84 1.38 4.69
C ALA A 63 6.96 2.91 4.84
N ASP A 64 6.33 3.69 3.94
CA ASP A 64 6.26 5.16 4.08
C ASP A 64 5.51 5.60 5.33
N VAL A 65 4.37 4.97 5.63
CA VAL A 65 3.59 5.24 6.86
C VAL A 65 4.42 4.95 8.09
N ARG A 66 5.17 3.83 8.12
CA ARG A 66 6.08 3.49 9.24
C ARG A 66 7.15 4.56 9.40
N ARG A 67 7.86 4.93 8.32
CA ARG A 67 8.85 6.02 8.31
C ARG A 67 8.29 7.38 8.75
N ALA A 68 7.02 7.66 8.46
CA ALA A 68 6.37 8.90 8.90
C ALA A 68 5.98 8.85 10.38
N ALA A 69 5.48 7.71 10.84
CA ALA A 69 5.10 7.48 12.23
C ALA A 69 6.32 7.47 13.17
N ASP A 70 7.46 6.92 12.74
CA ASP A 70 8.72 6.87 13.49
C ASP A 70 9.32 8.26 13.79
N ARG A 71 8.83 9.32 13.11
CA ARG A 71 9.22 10.71 13.39
C ARG A 71 8.44 11.34 14.55
N LEU A 72 7.41 10.66 15.05
CA LEU A 72 6.58 11.12 16.15
C LEU A 72 7.01 10.45 17.46
N PRO A 73 6.79 11.11 18.62
CA PRO A 73 6.95 10.48 19.93
C PRO A 73 6.14 9.19 20.06
N ASP A 74 6.64 8.24 20.85
CA ASP A 74 6.06 6.90 21.03
C ASP A 74 4.60 6.97 21.54
N ASP A 75 4.28 7.95 22.38
CA ASP A 75 2.96 8.17 22.98
C ASP A 75 2.02 9.02 22.11
N HIS A 76 2.50 9.50 20.95
CA HIS A 76 1.69 10.34 20.08
C HIS A 76 0.55 9.53 19.47
N ALA A 77 -0.71 9.98 19.66
CA ALA A 77 -1.90 9.25 19.20
C ALA A 77 -1.88 8.90 17.70
N ALA A 78 -1.28 9.77 16.87
CA ALA A 78 -1.11 9.49 15.44
C ALA A 78 -0.07 8.38 15.14
N ARG A 79 0.90 8.14 16.02
CA ARG A 79 1.81 7.00 15.89
C ARG A 79 1.11 5.70 16.24
N VAL A 80 0.47 5.64 17.41
CA VAL A 80 -0.25 4.44 17.89
C VAL A 80 -1.29 3.95 16.88
N LEU A 81 -2.10 4.86 16.32
CA LEU A 81 -3.07 4.47 15.30
C LEU A 81 -2.40 4.07 13.97
N ALA A 82 -1.22 4.59 13.64
CA ALA A 82 -0.48 4.14 12.45
C ALA A 82 0.01 2.69 12.64
N GLU A 83 0.57 2.37 13.79
CA GLU A 83 1.03 1.01 14.14
C GLU A 83 -0.13 -0.01 14.04
N HIS A 84 -1.30 0.29 14.62
CA HIS A 84 -2.47 -0.57 14.50
C HIS A 84 -2.93 -0.78 13.04
N ILE A 85 -2.88 0.27 12.21
CA ILE A 85 -3.23 0.16 10.78
C ILE A 85 -2.19 -0.69 10.04
N LEU A 86 -0.91 -0.58 10.38
CA LEU A 86 0.16 -1.38 9.79
C LEU A 86 -0.01 -2.86 10.14
N ASP A 87 -0.30 -3.19 11.40
CA ASP A 87 -0.55 -4.57 11.81
C ASP A 87 -1.77 -5.19 11.10
N GLU A 88 -2.86 -4.43 10.98
CA GLU A 88 -4.04 -4.88 10.23
C GLU A 88 -3.75 -5.04 8.74
N THR A 89 -2.92 -4.15 8.19
CA THR A 89 -2.47 -4.23 6.80
C THR A 89 -1.66 -5.51 6.59
N ASP A 90 -0.66 -5.79 7.42
CA ASP A 90 0.20 -6.96 7.31
C ASP A 90 -0.62 -8.26 7.42
N ARG A 91 -1.57 -8.34 8.35
CA ARG A 91 -2.50 -9.47 8.45
C ARG A 91 -3.29 -9.68 7.16
N ARG A 92 -3.84 -8.61 6.59
CA ARG A 92 -4.61 -8.72 5.34
C ARG A 92 -3.71 -9.06 4.15
N LEU A 93 -2.54 -8.45 4.04
CA LEU A 93 -1.58 -8.70 2.95
C LEU A 93 -1.01 -10.12 2.98
N SER A 94 -0.99 -10.77 4.14
CA SER A 94 -0.60 -12.18 4.30
C SER A 94 -1.66 -13.16 3.79
N ALA A 95 -2.92 -12.74 3.63
CA ALA A 95 -3.96 -13.59 3.09
C ALA A 95 -3.70 -13.94 1.61
N GLU A 96 -4.03 -15.18 1.22
CA GLU A 96 -3.86 -15.67 -0.14
C GLU A 96 -4.62 -14.80 -1.16
N LEU A 97 -3.98 -14.56 -2.31
CA LEU A 97 -4.57 -13.78 -3.40
C LEU A 97 -5.53 -14.66 -4.20
N GLN A 98 -6.75 -14.15 -4.38
CA GLN A 98 -7.78 -14.79 -5.18
C GLN A 98 -7.97 -13.98 -6.47
N GLY A 99 -8.19 -14.65 -7.60
CA GLY A 99 -8.46 -14.04 -8.90
C GLY A 99 -9.86 -13.45 -9.00
N THR A 100 -10.27 -12.62 -8.04
CA THR A 100 -11.63 -12.07 -7.94
C THR A 100 -11.64 -10.56 -7.80
N VAL A 101 -12.72 -9.94 -8.28
CA VAL A 101 -13.07 -8.53 -8.08
C VAL A 101 -12.97 -8.13 -6.61
N ARG A 102 -13.54 -8.96 -5.72
CA ARG A 102 -13.55 -8.70 -4.28
C ARG A 102 -12.14 -8.65 -3.70
N CYS A 103 -11.24 -9.52 -4.15
CA CYS A 103 -9.85 -9.51 -3.71
C CYS A 103 -9.15 -8.23 -4.17
N ALA A 104 -9.25 -7.89 -5.46
CA ALA A 104 -8.67 -6.67 -6.02
C ALA A 104 -9.20 -5.40 -5.31
N GLN A 105 -10.52 -5.29 -5.10
CA GLN A 105 -11.12 -4.20 -4.35
C GLN A 105 -10.67 -4.17 -2.88
N GLY A 106 -10.51 -5.33 -2.25
CA GLY A 106 -9.96 -5.44 -0.90
C GLY A 106 -8.56 -4.83 -0.81
N ARG A 107 -7.68 -5.14 -1.78
CA ARG A 107 -6.34 -4.54 -1.87
C ARG A 107 -6.40 -3.04 -2.15
N ALA A 108 -7.26 -2.60 -3.06
CA ALA A 108 -7.41 -1.18 -3.38
C ALA A 108 -7.90 -0.36 -2.18
N ARG A 109 -8.81 -0.91 -1.36
CA ARG A 109 -9.27 -0.27 -0.11
C ARG A 109 -8.13 -0.11 0.89
N LEU A 110 -7.23 -1.08 0.99
CA LEU A 110 -6.04 -0.98 1.84
C LEU A 110 -5.11 0.13 1.36
N CYS A 111 -4.78 0.17 0.06
CA CYS A 111 -3.97 1.25 -0.50
C CYS A 111 -4.58 2.63 -0.20
N ARG A 112 -5.90 2.80 -0.41
CA ARG A 112 -6.59 4.06 -0.12
C ARG A 112 -6.49 4.46 1.35
N ALA A 113 -6.66 3.50 2.27
CA ALA A 113 -6.54 3.75 3.71
C ALA A 113 -5.12 4.15 4.11
N LEU A 114 -4.11 3.48 3.56
CA LEU A 114 -2.70 3.76 3.81
C LEU A 114 -2.29 5.15 3.28
N TYR A 115 -2.67 5.50 2.05
CA TYR A 115 -2.42 6.85 1.52
C TYR A 115 -3.08 7.93 2.38
N GLY A 116 -4.36 7.73 2.75
CA GLY A 116 -5.05 8.68 3.65
C GLY A 116 -4.38 8.77 5.02
N ARG A 117 -3.75 7.69 5.50
CA ARG A 117 -2.98 7.72 6.74
C ARG A 117 -1.66 8.47 6.59
N LEU A 118 -0.94 8.23 5.50
CA LEU A 118 0.31 8.92 5.18
C LEU A 118 0.10 10.43 5.07
N ASP A 119 -0.98 10.87 4.41
CA ASP A 119 -1.31 12.29 4.28
C ASP A 119 -1.58 12.93 5.65
N ARG A 120 -2.34 12.27 6.52
CA ARG A 120 -2.58 12.76 7.89
C ARG A 120 -1.31 12.84 8.73
N LEU A 121 -0.38 11.89 8.57
CA LEU A 121 0.91 11.95 9.26
C LEU A 121 1.78 13.10 8.73
N ALA A 122 1.72 13.37 7.42
CA ALA A 122 2.40 14.52 6.80
C ALA A 122 1.82 15.86 7.30
N GLU A 123 0.52 15.94 7.56
CA GLU A 123 -0.11 17.13 8.16
C GLU A 123 0.36 17.38 9.59
N VAL A 124 0.43 16.33 10.42
CA VAL A 124 0.88 16.42 11.83
C VAL A 124 2.35 16.82 11.93
N THR A 125 3.18 16.34 11.02
CA THR A 125 4.63 16.62 11.01
C THR A 125 4.98 17.94 10.31
N ARG A 126 4.01 18.61 9.69
CA ARG A 126 4.23 19.89 9.04
C ARG A 126 4.49 20.95 10.11
N PRO A 127 5.64 21.65 10.10
CA PRO A 127 5.85 22.74 11.04
C PRO A 127 4.79 23.81 10.81
N VAL A 128 4.08 24.21 11.87
CA VAL A 128 3.19 25.37 11.85
C VAL A 128 4.07 26.56 11.47
N ARG A 129 3.87 27.13 10.27
CA ARG A 129 4.48 28.41 9.92
C ARG A 129 3.92 29.45 10.87
N ALA A 130 4.73 29.87 11.83
CA ALA A 130 4.48 31.09 12.59
C ALA A 130 4.43 32.25 11.59
N LEU A 131 3.26 32.91 11.51
CA LEU A 131 3.10 34.22 10.87
C LEU A 131 3.61 35.31 11.80
#